data_AF-A0AAV0K0F0-F1
#
_entry.id   AF-A0AAV0K0F0-F1
#
_cell.length_a   1.000
_cell.length_b   1.000
_cell.length_c   1.000
_cell.angle_alpha   90.00
_cell.angle_beta   90.00
_cell.angle_gamma   90.00
#
_symmetry.space_group_name_H-M   'P 1'
#
loop_
_entity.id
_entity.type
_entity.pdbx_description
1 polymer ?
#
loop_
_entity_poly.entity_id
_entity_poly.type
_entity_poly.pdbx_seq_one_letter_code
_entity_poly.pdbx_strand_id
1 'polypeptide(L)'
;MGKKPKSSRKGKKAWRANISTDDIDEFIEKSTKDALTGGSLAEVPNESLFFVDKSKDLSVKRKIEKHREKVLHCDSVLQRNPFVKAIPSSNDKKKSSMKNKKNKKDSTEASTSKDDATKVVLLGWKSAFWREVADQILSLIQDSLAKAVAEEMQKVYQSELGPQPVPLTVQGDAIEEEEMYFLEADNGDDEANEENEDAPEKSSSMKKMVTRVEFNRRARLKDRQKKESEAKKKAEISKEIDSLPTIIDEIAKEDEEKQKRMMRRLVAKQERLKQQPPRLGRHKFVPAPTQVLLSEEITGSLRKLKACCTLATDRFKSLEKRGLIPPSANKRRRRSV
;
A
#
# COMPACT_ATOMS: atom_id res chain seq x y z
N MET A 1 26.11 -60.19 -69.31
CA MET A 1 26.15 -58.89 -68.61
C MET A 1 25.11 -58.89 -67.48
N GLY A 2 25.52 -59.25 -66.26
CA GLY A 2 24.61 -59.38 -65.11
C GLY A 2 24.13 -58.04 -64.58
N LYS A 3 22.81 -57.87 -64.39
CA LYS A 3 22.23 -56.67 -63.80
C LYS A 3 22.44 -56.67 -62.29
N LYS A 4 23.10 -55.64 -61.75
CA LYS A 4 23.30 -55.45 -60.30
C LYS A 4 21.94 -55.24 -59.60
N PRO A 5 21.71 -55.81 -58.41
CA PRO A 5 20.46 -55.59 -57.68
C PRO A 5 20.34 -54.12 -57.23
N LYS A 6 19.13 -53.55 -57.36
CA LYS A 6 18.83 -52.19 -56.92
C LYS A 6 18.92 -52.13 -55.39
N SER A 7 19.75 -51.24 -54.86
CA SER A 7 19.79 -50.96 -53.42
C SER A 7 18.42 -50.44 -52.95
N SER A 8 18.03 -50.85 -51.74
CA SER A 8 16.75 -50.50 -51.12
C SER A 8 16.45 -49.00 -51.22
N ARG A 9 15.25 -48.66 -51.69
CA ARG A 9 14.79 -47.28 -51.96
C ARG A 9 14.60 -46.42 -50.70
N LYS A 10 14.80 -46.96 -49.50
CA LYS A 10 14.72 -46.21 -48.25
C LYS A 10 16.12 -46.06 -47.65
N GLY A 11 16.69 -44.88 -47.82
CA GLY A 11 17.95 -44.51 -47.18
C GLY A 11 17.81 -44.42 -45.65
N LYS A 12 18.94 -44.36 -44.94
CA LYS A 12 18.99 -44.33 -43.47
C LYS A 12 18.14 -43.21 -42.84
N LYS A 13 17.96 -42.09 -43.53
CA LYS A 13 17.11 -40.97 -43.11
C LYS A 13 15.61 -41.34 -43.05
N ALA A 14 15.12 -42.11 -44.02
CA ALA A 14 13.73 -42.58 -44.02
C ALA A 14 13.47 -43.63 -42.93
N TRP A 15 14.49 -44.39 -42.52
CA TRP A 15 14.39 -45.30 -41.37
C TRP A 15 14.31 -44.54 -40.04
N ARG A 16 15.09 -43.48 -39.87
CA ARG A 16 15.05 -42.64 -38.65
C ARG A 16 13.70 -41.96 -38.44
N ALA A 17 13.03 -41.54 -39.53
CA ALA A 17 11.71 -40.92 -39.46
C ALA A 17 10.56 -41.89 -39.14
N ASN A 18 10.81 -43.21 -39.22
CA ASN A 18 9.82 -44.26 -38.95
C ASN A 18 10.02 -44.93 -37.59
N ILE A 19 10.98 -44.46 -36.78
CA ILE A 19 11.16 -44.87 -35.39
C ILE A 19 10.34 -43.88 -34.57
N SER A 20 9.35 -44.38 -33.83
CA SER A 20 8.57 -43.55 -32.89
C SER A 20 9.52 -43.07 -31.78
N THR A 21 9.44 -41.77 -31.47
CA THR A 21 10.12 -41.12 -30.33
C THR A 21 9.13 -40.81 -29.21
N ASP A 22 7.89 -41.26 -29.35
CA ASP A 22 6.77 -40.86 -28.48
C ASP A 22 7.02 -41.30 -27.03
N ASP A 23 7.70 -42.42 -26.81
CA ASP A 23 8.09 -42.92 -25.49
C ASP A 23 9.14 -42.03 -24.79
N ILE A 24 10.08 -41.48 -25.56
CA ILE A 24 11.08 -40.54 -25.06
C ILE A 24 10.41 -39.20 -24.75
N ASP A 25 9.54 -38.73 -25.65
CA ASP A 25 8.83 -37.45 -25.50
C ASP A 25 7.87 -37.51 -24.30
N GLU A 26 7.12 -38.60 -24.12
CA GLU A 26 6.26 -38.83 -22.95
C GLU A 26 7.06 -38.87 -21.64
N PHE A 27 8.25 -39.48 -21.64
CA PHE A 27 9.12 -39.51 -20.47
C PHE A 27 9.66 -38.12 -20.09
N ILE A 28 10.07 -37.32 -21.08
CA ILE A 28 10.55 -35.95 -20.87
C ILE A 28 9.39 -35.06 -20.38
N GLU A 29 8.23 -35.19 -20.98
CA GLU A 29 7.04 -34.46 -20.55
C GLU A 29 6.62 -34.83 -19.13
N LYS A 30 6.64 -36.12 -18.79
CA LYS A 30 6.30 -36.59 -17.44
C LYS A 30 7.32 -36.13 -16.41
N SER A 31 8.62 -36.19 -16.71
CA SER A 31 9.66 -35.70 -15.80
C SER A 31 9.58 -34.18 -15.58
N THR A 32 9.23 -33.43 -16.62
CA THR A 32 9.01 -31.97 -16.52
C THR A 32 7.78 -31.66 -15.65
N LYS A 33 6.68 -32.39 -15.84
CA LYS A 33 5.47 -32.25 -15.00
C LYS A 33 5.77 -32.65 -13.55
N ASP A 34 6.43 -33.78 -13.32
CA ASP A 34 6.78 -34.22 -11.96
C ASP A 34 7.70 -33.20 -11.28
N ALA A 35 8.67 -32.60 -11.98
CA ALA A 35 9.51 -31.52 -11.44
C ALA A 35 8.71 -30.25 -11.07
N LEU A 36 7.74 -29.85 -11.90
CA LEU A 36 6.87 -28.70 -11.63
C LEU A 36 5.88 -28.95 -10.47
N THR A 37 5.43 -30.19 -10.31
CA THR A 37 4.40 -30.55 -9.31
C THR A 37 4.99 -31.02 -7.98
N GLY A 38 6.32 -30.99 -7.83
CA GLY A 38 7.01 -31.29 -6.57
C GLY A 38 7.43 -32.74 -6.37
N GLY A 39 7.55 -33.53 -7.44
CA GLY A 39 8.03 -34.91 -7.44
C GLY A 39 6.99 -35.93 -7.95
N SER A 40 7.41 -37.18 -8.15
CA SER A 40 6.52 -38.25 -8.60
C SER A 40 5.64 -38.74 -7.46
N LEU A 41 4.32 -38.71 -7.66
CA LEU A 41 3.32 -39.18 -6.67
C LEU A 41 3.51 -40.65 -6.25
N ALA A 42 4.17 -41.47 -7.07
CA ALA A 42 4.42 -42.87 -6.78
C ALA A 42 5.54 -43.09 -5.74
N GLU A 43 6.42 -42.11 -5.54
CA GLU A 43 7.54 -42.20 -4.59
C GLU A 43 7.17 -41.66 -3.21
N VAL A 44 6.13 -40.82 -3.12
CA VAL A 44 5.66 -40.24 -1.86
C VAL A 44 4.89 -41.30 -1.06
N PRO A 45 5.20 -41.52 0.23
CA PRO A 45 4.47 -42.49 1.06
C PRO A 45 3.00 -42.07 1.21
N ASN A 46 2.10 -43.05 1.14
CA ASN A 46 0.65 -42.85 1.20
C ASN A 46 0.17 -42.06 2.44
N GLU A 47 0.89 -42.16 3.55
CA GLU A 47 0.61 -41.44 4.80
C GLU A 47 0.85 -39.92 4.69
N SER A 48 1.71 -39.49 3.76
CA SER A 48 1.96 -38.07 3.48
C SER A 48 0.98 -37.49 2.46
N LEU A 49 0.44 -38.34 1.58
CA LEU A 49 -0.52 -37.92 0.54
C LEU A 49 -1.88 -37.51 1.12
N PHE A 50 -2.30 -38.13 2.23
CA PHE A 50 -3.61 -37.90 2.82
C PHE A 50 -3.53 -37.67 4.32
N PHE A 51 -3.91 -36.48 4.75
CA PHE A 51 -4.15 -36.19 6.15
C PHE A 51 -5.65 -36.33 6.45
N VAL A 52 -5.99 -37.25 7.35
CA VAL A 52 -7.37 -37.36 7.88
C VAL A 52 -7.51 -36.33 8.99
N ASP A 53 -8.05 -35.16 8.64
CA ASP A 53 -8.36 -34.12 9.61
C ASP A 53 -9.48 -34.58 10.56
N LYS A 54 -9.10 -34.87 11.80
CA LYS A 54 -10.01 -35.22 12.90
C LYS A 54 -10.40 -34.00 13.74
N SER A 55 -9.98 -32.81 13.35
CA SER A 55 -10.41 -31.59 14.02
C SER A 55 -11.91 -31.40 13.82
N LYS A 56 -12.62 -31.02 14.88
CA LYS A 56 -14.02 -30.61 14.75
C LYS A 56 -14.03 -29.29 14.01
N ASP A 57 -14.70 -29.25 12.85
CA ASP A 57 -14.92 -28.02 12.07
C ASP A 57 -15.22 -26.85 13.00
N LEU A 58 -14.31 -25.86 13.02
CA LEU A 58 -14.55 -24.62 13.72
C LEU A 58 -15.77 -23.99 13.06
N SER A 59 -16.89 -23.94 13.78
CA SER A 59 -18.13 -23.35 13.28
C SER A 59 -17.79 -21.96 12.73
N VAL A 60 -17.76 -21.82 11.41
CA VAL A 60 -17.55 -20.53 10.77
C VAL A 60 -18.73 -19.70 11.22
N LYS A 61 -18.53 -18.86 12.23
CA LYS A 61 -19.51 -17.86 12.64
C LYS A 61 -19.68 -16.99 11.40
N ARG A 62 -20.70 -17.30 10.59
CA ARG A 62 -21.28 -16.36 9.63
C ARG A 62 -21.67 -15.17 10.48
N LYS A 63 -20.77 -14.20 10.58
CA LYS A 63 -20.93 -12.95 11.34
C LYS A 63 -21.90 -12.03 10.60
N ILE A 64 -22.94 -12.62 10.02
CA ILE A 64 -24.13 -11.97 9.56
C ILE A 64 -25.07 -12.14 10.75
N GLU A 65 -25.05 -11.14 11.62
CA GLU A 65 -25.99 -11.00 12.71
C GLU A 65 -27.41 -11.18 12.14
N LYS A 66 -28.00 -12.35 12.36
CA LYS A 66 -29.33 -12.71 11.82
C LYS A 66 -30.44 -11.80 12.36
N HIS A 67 -30.14 -11.04 13.41
CA HIS A 67 -31.01 -10.07 14.07
C HIS A 67 -30.73 -8.62 13.69
N ARG A 68 -29.87 -8.34 12.70
CA ARG A 68 -29.82 -6.98 12.15
C ARG A 68 -31.18 -6.67 11.54
N GLU A 69 -31.82 -5.60 12.00
CA GLU A 69 -33.08 -5.14 11.40
C GLU A 69 -32.84 -4.95 9.90
N LYS A 70 -33.64 -5.63 9.08
CA LYS A 70 -33.57 -5.51 7.62
C LYS A 70 -34.23 -4.19 7.22
N VAL A 71 -33.56 -3.09 7.53
CA VAL A 71 -34.01 -1.76 7.19
C VAL A 71 -33.80 -1.57 5.69
N LEU A 72 -34.84 -1.11 4.98
CA LEU A 72 -34.74 -0.78 3.57
C LEU A 72 -33.70 0.33 3.37
N HIS A 73 -33.06 0.37 2.20
CA HIS A 73 -32.01 1.37 1.94
C HIS A 73 -32.54 2.81 2.09
N CYS A 74 -33.76 3.09 1.63
CA CYS A 74 -34.41 4.38 1.80
C CYS A 74 -34.60 4.75 3.29
N ASP A 75 -34.98 3.79 4.12
CA ASP A 75 -35.22 4.00 5.54
C ASP A 75 -33.88 4.14 6.31
N SER A 76 -32.85 3.39 5.90
CA SER A 76 -31.50 3.47 6.48
C SER A 76 -30.84 4.83 6.23
N VAL A 77 -31.08 5.44 5.08
CA VAL A 77 -30.60 6.80 4.75
C VAL A 77 -31.30 7.87 5.62
N LEU A 78 -32.53 7.60 6.08
CA LEU A 78 -33.29 8.48 6.96
C LEU A 78 -33.03 8.23 8.45
N GLN A 79 -32.37 7.13 8.82
CA GLN A 79 -32.00 6.86 10.20
C GLN A 79 -31.02 7.92 10.72
N ARG A 80 -31.28 8.38 11.94
CA ARG A 80 -30.48 9.41 12.61
C ARG A 80 -29.05 8.89 12.81
N ASN A 81 -28.09 9.56 12.18
CA ASN A 81 -26.68 9.21 12.30
C ASN A 81 -26.22 9.31 13.78
N PRO A 82 -25.77 8.21 14.41
CA PRO A 82 -25.40 8.20 15.82
C PRO A 82 -24.15 9.04 16.12
N PHE A 83 -23.32 9.32 15.12
CA PHE A 83 -22.11 10.13 15.27
C PHE A 83 -22.37 11.65 15.19
N VAL A 84 -23.59 12.07 14.87
CA VAL A 84 -23.96 13.49 14.77
C VAL A 84 -24.92 13.82 15.90
N LYS A 85 -24.42 14.51 16.94
CA LYS A 85 -25.26 15.07 17.99
C LYS A 85 -26.26 16.05 17.36
N ALA A 86 -27.55 15.96 17.74
CA ALA A 86 -28.53 16.96 17.29
C ALA A 86 -28.09 18.33 17.80
N ILE A 87 -28.15 19.33 16.93
CA ILE A 87 -28.04 20.72 17.33
C ILE A 87 -29.31 21.03 18.15
N PRO A 88 -29.18 21.48 19.42
CA PRO A 88 -30.34 21.88 20.20
C PRO A 88 -31.03 23.05 19.50
N SER A 89 -32.29 22.86 19.10
CA SER A 89 -33.10 23.94 18.55
C SER A 89 -33.44 24.92 19.66
N SER A 90 -33.32 26.22 19.41
CA SER A 90 -33.59 27.32 20.37
C SER A 90 -35.03 27.41 20.91
N ASN A 91 -35.91 26.51 20.49
CA ASN A 91 -37.29 26.44 20.95
C ASN A 91 -37.46 25.20 21.83
N ASP A 92 -36.94 25.27 23.06
CA ASP A 92 -37.36 24.38 24.12
C ASP A 92 -38.85 24.63 24.41
N LYS A 93 -39.73 23.92 23.70
CA LYS A 93 -41.10 23.74 24.17
C LYS A 93 -41.00 22.96 25.47
N LYS A 94 -40.96 23.68 26.59
CA LYS A 94 -41.16 23.16 27.94
C LYS A 94 -42.43 22.33 27.94
N LYS A 95 -42.28 21.00 27.89
CA LYS A 95 -43.35 20.08 28.27
C LYS A 95 -43.55 20.25 29.77
N SER A 96 -44.63 20.92 30.14
CA SER A 96 -45.12 21.01 31.51
C SER A 96 -45.60 19.63 31.97
N SER A 97 -44.69 18.79 32.48
CA SER A 97 -45.13 17.71 33.36
C SER A 97 -45.34 18.30 34.76
N MET A 98 -46.58 18.63 35.08
CA MET A 98 -47.04 18.80 36.46
C MET A 98 -46.65 17.55 37.26
N LYS A 99 -45.75 17.69 38.23
CA LYS A 99 -45.68 16.75 39.35
C LYS A 99 -45.63 17.55 40.65
N ASN A 100 -46.78 17.55 41.28
CA ASN A 100 -47.16 18.17 42.53
C ASN A 100 -46.20 17.72 43.65
N LYS A 101 -45.54 18.65 44.33
CA LYS A 101 -44.92 18.38 45.63
C LYS A 101 -45.34 19.47 46.63
N LYS A 102 -46.14 19.01 47.58
CA LYS A 102 -46.79 19.75 48.67
C LYS A 102 -45.84 20.72 49.38
N ASN A 103 -46.33 21.95 49.56
CA ASN A 103 -45.87 22.88 50.57
C ASN A 103 -46.04 22.27 51.98
N LYS A 104 -45.01 22.40 52.82
CA LYS A 104 -45.22 22.56 54.27
C LYS A 104 -44.62 23.91 54.66
N LYS A 105 -45.53 24.80 55.01
CA LYS A 105 -45.33 26.11 55.62
C LYS A 105 -44.95 25.86 57.07
N ASP A 106 -43.84 26.42 57.53
CA ASP A 106 -43.71 26.91 58.90
C ASP A 106 -42.88 28.19 58.86
N SER A 107 -43.45 29.19 59.50
CA SER A 107 -42.98 30.56 59.64
C SER A 107 -42.14 30.68 60.89
N THR A 108 -40.97 31.30 60.79
CA THR A 108 -40.45 32.12 61.90
C THR A 108 -39.59 33.24 61.31
N GLU A 109 -39.94 34.44 61.74
CA GLU A 109 -39.35 35.73 61.39
C GLU A 109 -37.91 35.82 61.90
N ALA A 110 -36.99 36.35 61.08
CA ALA A 110 -36.00 37.36 61.46
C ALA A 110 -34.88 37.50 60.39
N SER A 111 -34.52 38.76 60.12
CA SER A 111 -33.27 39.24 59.52
C SER A 111 -33.08 39.13 57.99
N THR A 112 -33.33 40.27 57.36
CA THR A 112 -32.67 40.78 56.15
C THR A 112 -31.14 40.67 56.23
N SER A 113 -30.50 39.90 55.34
CA SER A 113 -29.11 40.10 54.81
C SER A 113 -28.51 38.93 53.99
N LYS A 114 -29.26 37.90 53.57
CA LYS A 114 -28.72 36.73 52.84
C LYS A 114 -28.96 36.70 51.31
N ASP A 115 -29.84 37.55 50.79
CA ASP A 115 -30.19 37.57 49.37
C ASP A 115 -29.18 38.31 48.48
N ASP A 116 -28.37 39.19 49.07
CA ASP A 116 -27.35 39.92 48.31
C ASP A 116 -26.08 39.08 48.12
N ALA A 117 -25.69 38.27 49.12
CA ALA A 117 -24.53 37.39 49.02
C ALA A 117 -24.71 36.30 47.95
N THR A 118 -25.91 35.70 47.86
CA THR A 118 -26.22 34.69 46.83
C THR A 118 -26.33 35.30 45.44
N LYS A 119 -26.88 36.52 45.31
CA LYS A 119 -26.88 37.28 44.04
C LYS A 119 -25.47 37.65 43.60
N VAL A 120 -24.59 38.09 44.50
CA VAL A 120 -23.20 38.44 44.19
C VAL A 120 -22.40 37.21 43.75
N VAL A 121 -22.59 36.06 44.41
CA VAL A 121 -21.96 34.80 43.99
C VAL A 121 -22.47 34.34 42.62
N LEU A 122 -23.77 34.45 42.36
CA LEU A 122 -24.36 34.06 41.08
C LEU A 122 -23.97 35.02 39.94
N LEU A 123 -23.80 36.31 40.24
CA LEU A 123 -23.25 37.32 39.32
C LEU A 123 -21.75 37.08 39.06
N GLY A 124 -20.99 36.66 40.07
CA GLY A 124 -19.60 36.23 39.96
C GLY A 124 -19.43 34.95 39.13
N TRP A 125 -20.32 33.98 39.29
CA TRP A 125 -20.31 32.76 38.47
C TRP A 125 -20.72 33.04 37.02
N LYS A 126 -21.71 33.92 36.81
CA LYS A 126 -22.05 34.39 35.46
C LYS A 126 -20.87 35.12 34.83
N SER A 127 -20.17 35.99 35.56
CA SER A 127 -19.03 36.74 35.02
C SER A 127 -17.82 35.85 34.73
N ALA A 128 -17.54 34.85 35.58
CA ALA A 128 -16.50 33.85 35.34
C ALA A 128 -16.84 32.97 34.11
N PHE A 129 -18.08 32.50 34.01
CA PHE A 129 -18.54 31.70 32.87
C PHE A 129 -18.45 32.48 31.55
N TRP A 130 -18.89 33.74 31.52
CA TRP A 130 -18.79 34.57 30.32
C TRP A 130 -17.34 34.91 29.94
N ARG A 131 -16.43 35.05 30.92
CA ARG A 131 -15.00 35.20 30.66
C ARG A 131 -14.39 33.93 30.06
N GLU A 132 -14.71 32.77 30.63
CA GLU A 132 -14.23 31.48 30.12
C GLU A 132 -14.74 31.20 28.69
N VAL A 133 -16.00 31.50 28.42
CA VAL A 133 -16.56 31.42 27.06
C VAL A 133 -15.89 32.40 26.11
N ALA A 134 -15.60 33.63 26.54
CA ALA A 134 -14.90 34.63 25.72
C ALA A 134 -13.46 34.20 25.40
N ASP A 135 -12.72 33.67 26.37
CA ASP A 135 -11.37 33.15 26.19
C ASP A 135 -11.36 31.94 25.25
N GLN A 136 -12.34 31.06 25.37
CA GLN A 136 -12.50 29.91 24.47
C GLN A 136 -12.81 30.34 23.04
N ILE A 137 -13.66 31.36 22.85
CA ILE A 137 -13.94 31.93 21.52
C ILE A 137 -12.68 32.59 20.93
N LEU A 138 -11.94 33.35 21.74
CA LEU A 138 -10.73 34.03 21.31
C LEU A 138 -9.65 33.04 20.86
N SER A 139 -9.45 31.97 21.63
CA SER A 139 -8.56 30.86 21.27
C SER A 139 -8.98 30.20 19.96
N LEU A 140 -10.28 29.94 19.77
CA LEU A 140 -10.78 29.29 18.54
C LEU A 140 -10.61 30.19 17.30
N ILE A 141 -10.76 31.51 17.46
CA ILE A 141 -10.46 32.49 16.41
C ILE A 141 -8.97 32.47 16.09
N GLN A 142 -8.09 32.51 17.10
CA GLN A 142 -6.64 32.45 16.90
C GLN A 142 -6.21 31.16 16.21
N ASP A 143 -6.75 30.00 16.60
CA ASP A 143 -6.46 28.72 15.94
C ASP A 143 -6.90 28.72 14.47
N SER A 144 -8.07 29.31 14.17
CA SER A 144 -8.56 29.41 12.80
C SER A 144 -7.71 30.33 11.94
N LEU A 145 -7.24 31.45 12.50
CA LEU A 145 -6.34 32.39 11.85
C LEU A 145 -4.96 31.76 11.62
N ALA A 146 -4.41 31.11 12.64
CA ALA A 146 -3.12 30.42 12.54
C ALA A 146 -3.15 29.35 11.44
N LYS A 147 -4.25 28.60 11.33
CA LYS A 147 -4.43 27.64 10.25
C LYS A 147 -4.47 28.29 8.87
N ALA A 148 -5.21 29.40 8.71
CA ALA A 148 -5.28 30.12 7.45
C ALA A 148 -3.90 30.67 7.03
N VAL A 149 -3.16 31.25 7.97
CA VAL A 149 -1.80 31.76 7.76
C VAL A 149 -0.85 30.62 7.37
N ALA A 150 -0.92 29.48 8.06
CA ALA A 150 -0.10 28.31 7.76
C ALA A 150 -0.35 27.79 6.33
N GLU A 151 -1.61 27.73 5.88
CA GLU A 151 -1.96 27.31 4.52
C GLU A 151 -1.40 28.27 3.45
N GLU A 152 -1.44 29.58 3.68
CA GLU A 152 -0.86 30.57 2.76
C GLU A 152 0.68 30.53 2.76
N MET A 153 1.31 30.47 3.94
CA MET A 153 2.78 30.33 4.04
C MET A 153 3.29 29.06 3.36
N GLN A 154 2.55 27.95 3.47
CA GLN A 154 2.90 26.72 2.77
C GLN A 154 2.88 26.88 1.24
N LYS A 155 1.97 27.69 0.68
CA LYS A 155 1.96 27.99 -0.76
C LYS A 155 3.18 28.82 -1.16
N VAL A 156 3.53 29.82 -0.35
CA VAL A 156 4.72 30.65 -0.56
C VAL A 156 5.99 29.80 -0.55
N TYR A 157 6.16 28.95 0.46
CA TYR A 157 7.29 28.03 0.52
C TYR A 157 7.34 27.07 -0.66
N GLN A 158 6.20 26.55 -1.11
CA GLN A 158 6.16 25.72 -2.32
C GLN A 158 6.59 26.47 -3.58
N SER A 159 6.27 27.76 -3.71
CA SER A 159 6.71 28.56 -4.86
C SER A 159 8.19 28.95 -4.79
N GLU A 160 8.72 29.20 -3.60
CA GLU A 160 10.09 29.68 -3.43
C GLU A 160 11.12 28.55 -3.36
N LEU A 161 10.80 27.47 -2.62
CA LEU A 161 11.69 26.33 -2.39
C LEU A 161 11.34 25.12 -3.26
N GLY A 162 10.25 25.19 -4.03
CA GLY A 162 9.83 24.11 -4.90
C GLY A 162 10.86 23.86 -6.00
N PRO A 163 11.04 22.59 -6.44
CA PRO A 163 11.87 22.32 -7.61
C PRO A 163 11.31 23.10 -8.80
N GLN A 164 12.19 23.80 -9.52
CA GLN A 164 11.77 24.51 -10.74
C GLN A 164 11.16 23.49 -11.71
N PRO A 165 10.02 23.82 -12.34
CA PRO A 165 9.40 22.93 -13.31
C PRO A 165 10.39 22.69 -14.46
N VAL A 166 10.56 21.41 -14.83
CA VAL A 166 11.42 21.04 -15.96
C VAL A 166 10.93 21.81 -17.19
N PRO A 167 11.79 22.58 -17.87
CA PRO A 167 11.40 23.31 -19.07
C PRO A 167 10.88 22.31 -20.13
N LEU A 168 9.77 22.66 -20.78
CA LEU A 168 9.15 21.83 -21.83
C LEU A 168 10.07 21.58 -23.02
N THR A 169 10.98 22.52 -23.28
CA THR A 169 12.00 22.43 -24.31
C THR A 169 13.31 22.89 -23.69
N VAL A 170 14.24 21.95 -23.52
CA VAL A 170 15.65 22.26 -23.38
C VAL A 170 16.16 22.47 -24.80
N GLN A 171 16.69 23.64 -25.14
CA GLN A 171 17.44 23.77 -26.39
C GLN A 171 18.70 22.93 -26.21
N GLY A 172 18.69 21.71 -26.75
CA GLY A 172 19.88 20.87 -26.80
C GLY A 172 20.80 21.42 -27.88
N ASP A 173 22.10 21.45 -27.58
CA ASP A 173 23.11 21.53 -28.63
C ASP A 173 22.94 20.33 -29.56
N ALA A 174 23.24 20.50 -30.85
CA ALA A 174 23.14 19.41 -31.81
C ALA A 174 24.10 18.29 -31.37
N ILE A 175 23.54 17.15 -30.96
CA ILE A 175 24.32 15.97 -30.57
C ILE A 175 25.13 15.57 -31.81
N GLU A 176 26.46 15.70 -31.73
CA GLU A 176 27.36 15.25 -32.81
C GLU A 176 27.19 13.74 -33.01
N GLU A 177 27.24 13.25 -34.26
CA GLU A 177 26.93 11.86 -34.62
C GLU A 177 27.72 10.81 -33.82
N GLU A 178 28.88 11.17 -33.27
CA GLU A 178 29.71 10.32 -32.41
C GLU A 178 29.09 10.02 -31.03
N GLU A 179 28.32 10.94 -30.44
CA GLU A 179 27.66 10.72 -29.14
C GLU A 179 26.40 9.84 -29.27
N MET A 180 25.79 9.82 -30.45
CA MET A 180 24.65 8.95 -30.74
C MET A 180 25.06 7.46 -30.71
N TYR A 181 26.32 7.16 -31.04
CA TYR A 181 26.88 5.81 -31.06
C TYR A 181 27.03 5.17 -29.67
N PHE A 182 27.16 5.97 -28.61
CA PHE A 182 27.27 5.45 -27.24
C PHE A 182 25.94 4.97 -26.65
N LEU A 183 24.79 5.43 -27.16
CA LEU A 183 23.48 4.99 -26.68
C LEU A 183 23.01 3.67 -27.33
N GLU A 184 23.53 3.30 -28.50
CA GLU A 184 23.17 2.06 -29.19
C GLU A 184 23.95 0.83 -28.69
N ALA A 185 25.07 1.04 -27.99
CA ALA A 185 25.95 -0.03 -27.54
C ALA A 185 25.41 -0.87 -26.36
N ASP A 186 24.46 -0.37 -25.56
CA ASP A 186 23.93 -1.09 -24.37
C ASP A 186 22.68 -1.94 -24.67
N ASN A 187 22.23 -1.96 -25.93
CA ASN A 187 21.11 -2.82 -26.37
C ASN A 187 21.58 -3.98 -27.26
N GLY A 188 22.90 -4.19 -27.35
CA GLY A 188 23.53 -5.34 -27.95
C GLY A 188 23.67 -6.46 -26.93
N ASP A 189 22.74 -7.40 -26.96
CA ASP A 189 22.91 -8.77 -26.48
C ASP A 189 24.06 -9.41 -27.27
N ASP A 190 25.31 -9.14 -26.84
CA ASP A 190 26.48 -9.88 -27.30
C ASP A 190 26.45 -11.25 -26.63
N GLU A 191 25.61 -12.10 -27.22
CA GLU A 191 25.60 -13.54 -27.08
C GLU A 191 27.04 -14.03 -27.28
N ALA A 192 27.64 -14.50 -26.18
CA ALA A 192 28.99 -15.02 -26.13
C ALA A 192 29.17 -16.14 -27.17
N ASN A 193 29.74 -15.79 -28.33
CA ASN A 193 30.28 -16.76 -29.26
C ASN A 193 31.65 -17.21 -28.73
N GLU A 194 31.63 -18.12 -27.75
CA GLU A 194 32.78 -18.97 -27.45
C GLU A 194 33.06 -19.83 -28.68
N GLU A 195 33.93 -19.34 -29.56
CA GLU A 195 34.62 -20.16 -30.54
C GLU A 195 35.34 -21.29 -29.82
N ASN A 196 34.69 -22.46 -29.77
CA ASN A 196 35.36 -23.73 -29.58
C ASN A 196 36.20 -23.99 -30.82
N GLU A 197 37.46 -23.54 -30.81
CA GLU A 197 38.50 -24.06 -31.68
C GLU A 197 38.90 -25.47 -31.23
N ASP A 198 38.04 -26.46 -31.50
CA ASP A 198 38.44 -27.86 -31.49
C ASP A 198 39.15 -28.16 -32.83
N ALA A 199 40.40 -27.73 -32.93
CA ALA A 199 41.32 -28.20 -33.97
C ALA A 199 41.72 -29.66 -33.67
N PRO A 200 41.48 -30.63 -34.58
CA PRO A 200 41.96 -31.99 -34.39
C PRO A 200 43.42 -32.06 -34.82
N GLU A 201 44.34 -31.62 -33.94
CA GLU A 201 45.76 -31.91 -34.12
C GLU A 201 46.01 -33.40 -33.92
N LYS A 202 46.01 -34.13 -35.04
CA LYS A 202 46.73 -35.40 -35.17
C LYS A 202 48.23 -35.12 -35.12
N SER A 203 48.78 -34.96 -33.92
CA SER A 203 50.17 -35.29 -33.66
C SER A 203 50.23 -36.67 -33.00
N SER A 204 50.64 -37.67 -33.77
CA SER A 204 50.99 -38.99 -33.25
C SER A 204 52.32 -38.89 -32.49
N SER A 205 52.33 -38.18 -31.36
CA SER A 205 53.41 -38.28 -30.40
C SER A 205 53.24 -39.62 -29.71
N MET A 206 54.21 -40.53 -29.88
CA MET A 206 54.23 -41.81 -29.17
C MET A 206 53.94 -41.55 -27.69
N LYS A 207 52.76 -41.96 -27.20
CA LYS A 207 52.46 -41.89 -25.77
C LYS A 207 53.51 -42.75 -25.08
N LYS A 208 54.52 -42.10 -24.47
CA LYS A 208 55.51 -42.79 -23.65
C LYS A 208 54.72 -43.69 -22.71
N MET A 209 54.95 -45.00 -22.80
CA MET A 209 54.22 -45.98 -22.00
C MET A 209 54.50 -45.63 -20.54
N VAL A 210 53.48 -45.06 -19.89
CA VAL A 210 53.55 -44.65 -18.50
C VAL A 210 53.84 -45.91 -17.71
N THR A 211 54.94 -45.89 -16.96
CA THR A 211 55.31 -47.06 -16.16
C THR A 211 54.19 -47.37 -15.17
N ARG A 212 53.98 -48.64 -14.81
CA ARG A 212 52.94 -49.04 -13.83
C ARG A 212 53.03 -48.23 -12.52
N VAL A 213 54.24 -47.78 -12.17
CA VAL A 213 54.52 -46.91 -11.03
C VAL A 213 53.93 -45.50 -11.20
N GLU A 214 54.10 -44.86 -12.36
CA GLU A 214 53.52 -43.54 -12.65
C GLU A 214 51.99 -43.57 -12.74
N PHE A 215 51.40 -44.66 -13.26
CA PHE A 215 49.94 -44.85 -13.26
C PHE A 215 49.39 -44.93 -11.83
N ASN A 216 50.03 -45.71 -10.96
CA ASN A 216 49.67 -45.81 -9.54
C ASN A 216 49.88 -44.47 -8.80
N ARG A 217 50.92 -43.71 -9.15
CA ARG A 217 51.16 -42.36 -8.60
C ARG A 217 50.05 -41.39 -8.99
N ARG A 218 49.61 -41.40 -10.26
CA ARG A 218 48.49 -40.57 -10.75
C ARG A 218 47.16 -40.97 -10.12
N ALA A 219 46.90 -42.26 -9.95
CA ALA A 219 45.69 -42.75 -9.28
C ALA A 219 45.62 -42.24 -7.83
N ARG A 220 46.71 -42.34 -7.06
CA ARG A 220 46.77 -41.83 -5.68
C ARG A 220 46.55 -40.33 -5.58
N LEU A 221 47.11 -39.55 -6.52
CA LEU A 221 46.90 -38.10 -6.57
C LEU A 221 45.44 -37.74 -6.90
N LYS A 222 44.82 -38.46 -7.85
CA LYS A 222 43.42 -38.29 -8.21
C LYS A 222 42.48 -38.63 -7.05
N ASP A 223 42.77 -39.71 -6.33
CA ASP A 223 41.99 -40.11 -5.14
C ASP A 223 42.16 -39.10 -4.00
N ARG A 224 43.36 -38.54 -3.82
CA ARG A 224 43.62 -37.46 -2.87
C ARG A 224 42.83 -36.20 -3.23
N GLN A 225 42.87 -35.79 -4.50
CA GLN A 225 42.09 -34.64 -4.99
C GLN A 225 40.58 -34.84 -4.82
N LYS A 226 40.06 -36.05 -5.08
CA LYS A 226 38.65 -36.38 -4.83
C LYS A 226 38.29 -36.26 -3.36
N LYS A 227 39.08 -36.85 -2.46
CA LYS A 227 38.86 -36.75 -1.01
C LYS A 227 38.93 -35.31 -0.51
N GLU A 228 39.89 -34.51 -1.01
CA GLU A 228 39.98 -33.09 -0.70
C GLU A 228 38.75 -32.32 -1.22
N SER A 229 38.26 -32.63 -2.43
CA SER A 229 37.05 -32.02 -2.97
C SER A 229 35.78 -32.41 -2.19
N GLU A 230 35.68 -33.66 -1.75
CA GLU A 230 34.56 -34.15 -0.93
C GLU A 230 34.59 -33.55 0.48
N ALA A 231 35.77 -33.41 1.08
CA ALA A 231 35.94 -32.73 2.36
C ALA A 231 35.58 -31.24 2.27
N LYS A 232 35.98 -30.58 1.17
CA LYS A 232 35.57 -29.19 0.88
C LYS A 232 34.05 -29.07 0.76
N LYS A 233 33.40 -29.94 0.00
CA LYS A 233 31.93 -29.98 -0.14
C LYS A 233 31.22 -30.21 1.20
N LYS A 234 31.72 -31.15 2.01
CA LYS A 234 31.16 -31.39 3.36
C LYS A 234 31.31 -30.18 4.26
N ALA A 235 32.45 -29.49 4.20
CA ALA A 235 32.70 -28.27 4.95
C ALA A 235 31.88 -27.07 4.45
N GLU A 236 31.49 -27.06 3.18
CA GLU A 236 30.60 -26.05 2.59
C GLU A 236 29.16 -26.26 3.08
N ILE A 237 28.66 -27.49 3.01
CA ILE A 237 27.34 -27.86 3.55
C ILE A 237 27.24 -27.57 5.04
N SER A 238 28.28 -27.86 5.84
CA SER A 238 28.25 -27.55 7.28
C SER A 238 28.15 -26.04 7.54
N LYS A 239 28.83 -25.21 6.74
CA LYS A 239 28.75 -23.75 6.87
C LYS A 239 27.37 -23.22 6.53
N GLU A 240 26.70 -23.78 5.52
CA GLU A 240 25.31 -23.44 5.18
C GLU A 240 24.35 -23.84 6.30
N ILE A 241 24.56 -25.00 6.93
CA ILE A 241 23.74 -25.45 8.08
C ILE A 241 23.94 -24.51 9.27
N ASP A 242 25.18 -24.13 9.57
CA ASP A 242 25.52 -23.25 10.68
C ASP A 242 24.99 -21.82 10.49
N SER A 243 24.74 -21.38 9.24
CA SER A 243 24.15 -20.07 8.94
C SER A 243 22.62 -20.05 8.97
N LEU A 244 21.94 -21.20 9.03
CA LEU A 244 20.48 -21.26 9.08
C LEU A 244 19.84 -20.40 10.18
N PRO A 245 20.37 -20.33 11.42
CA PRO A 245 19.80 -19.45 12.46
C PRO A 245 19.86 -17.97 12.06
N THR A 246 20.94 -17.53 11.42
CA THR A 246 21.06 -16.14 10.94
C THR A 246 20.07 -15.82 9.83
N ILE A 247 19.82 -16.77 8.93
CA ILE A 247 18.83 -16.65 7.85
C ILE A 247 17.41 -16.59 8.44
N ILE A 248 17.11 -17.41 9.46
CA ILE A 248 15.80 -17.39 10.14
C ILE A 248 15.58 -16.03 10.83
N ASP A 249 16.58 -15.50 11.52
CA ASP A 249 16.50 -14.19 12.17
C ASP A 249 16.34 -13.05 11.14
N GLU A 250 16.96 -13.16 9.96
CA GLU A 250 16.80 -12.22 8.86
C GLU A 250 15.38 -12.26 8.27
N ILE A 251 14.85 -13.46 8.01
CA ILE A 251 13.47 -13.64 7.54
C ILE A 251 12.48 -13.05 8.54
N ALA A 252 12.68 -13.31 9.85
CA ALA A 252 11.82 -12.76 10.89
C ALA A 252 11.84 -11.21 10.91
N LYS A 253 13.02 -10.60 10.75
CA LYS A 253 13.14 -9.13 10.64
C LYS A 253 12.47 -8.60 9.38
N GLU A 254 12.65 -9.26 8.23
CA GLU A 254 12.02 -8.86 6.97
C GLU A 254 10.49 -8.93 7.06
N ASP A 255 9.94 -9.98 7.70
CA ASP A 255 8.51 -10.13 7.92
C ASP A 255 7.96 -9.07 8.88
N GLU A 256 8.68 -8.74 9.95
CA GLU A 256 8.33 -7.60 10.80
C GLU A 256 8.31 -6.27 10.02
N GLU A 257 9.28 -6.05 9.14
CA GLU A 257 9.34 -4.86 8.30
C GLU A 257 8.19 -4.82 7.28
N LYS A 258 7.86 -5.95 6.66
CA LYS A 258 6.68 -6.12 5.80
C LYS A 258 5.39 -5.82 6.57
N GLN A 259 5.25 -6.31 7.79
CA GLN A 259 4.12 -6.02 8.67
C GLN A 259 4.06 -4.53 9.03
N LYS A 260 5.17 -3.92 9.44
CA LYS A 260 5.27 -2.47 9.71
C LYS A 260 4.88 -1.67 8.46
N ARG A 261 5.33 -2.08 7.27
CA ARG A 261 4.96 -1.45 5.99
C ARG A 261 3.47 -1.58 5.69
N MET A 262 2.87 -2.75 5.93
CA MET A 262 1.43 -2.96 5.79
C MET A 262 0.65 -2.07 6.77
N MET A 263 1.04 -2.05 8.04
CA MET A 263 0.40 -1.23 9.07
C MET A 263 0.48 0.26 8.74
N ARG A 264 1.65 0.75 8.29
CA ARG A 264 1.81 2.13 7.79
C ARG A 264 0.83 2.44 6.65
N ARG A 265 0.66 1.51 5.69
CA ARG A 265 -0.31 1.67 4.59
C ARG A 265 -1.76 1.73 5.09
N LEU A 266 -2.13 0.88 6.05
CA LEU A 266 -3.46 0.85 6.65
C LEU A 266 -3.76 2.15 7.41
N VAL A 267 -2.83 2.59 8.26
CA VAL A 267 -2.93 3.84 9.01
C VAL A 267 -3.04 5.03 8.06
N ALA A 268 -2.15 5.15 7.08
CA ALA A 268 -2.20 6.22 6.08
C ALA A 268 -3.51 6.22 5.27
N LYS A 269 -4.07 5.03 4.98
CA LYS A 269 -5.38 4.91 4.31
C LYS A 269 -6.50 5.38 5.24
N GLN A 270 -6.47 5.00 6.53
CA GLN A 270 -7.45 5.45 7.51
C GLN A 270 -7.39 6.96 7.74
N GLU A 271 -6.20 7.53 7.88
CA GLU A 271 -5.98 8.99 8.01
C GLU A 271 -6.51 9.73 6.78
N ARG A 272 -6.21 9.21 5.58
CA ARG A 272 -6.73 9.76 4.33
C ARG A 272 -8.25 9.75 4.27
N LEU A 273 -8.89 8.63 4.64
CA LEU A 273 -10.35 8.52 4.66
C LEU A 273 -11.00 9.43 5.71
N LYS A 274 -10.32 9.73 6.83
CA LYS A 274 -10.79 10.70 7.83
C LYS A 274 -10.72 12.13 7.31
N GLN A 275 -9.68 12.47 6.55
CA GLN A 275 -9.46 13.83 6.05
C GLN A 275 -10.25 14.15 4.78
N GLN A 276 -10.27 13.23 3.81
CA GLN A 276 -10.84 13.44 2.49
C GLN A 276 -11.79 12.31 2.07
N PRO A 277 -12.85 12.63 1.29
CA PRO A 277 -13.73 11.61 0.74
C PRO A 277 -12.98 10.69 -0.23
N PRO A 278 -13.48 9.45 -0.43
CA PRO A 278 -13.05 8.58 -1.52
C PRO A 278 -13.14 9.31 -2.88
N ARG A 279 -12.14 9.06 -3.74
CA ARG A 279 -12.06 9.70 -5.05
C ARG A 279 -13.18 9.17 -5.96
N LEU A 280 -14.19 9.99 -6.20
CA LEU A 280 -15.33 9.65 -7.06
C LEU A 280 -15.05 9.91 -8.56
N GLY A 281 -14.00 10.66 -8.91
CA GLY A 281 -13.71 11.03 -10.31
C GLY A 281 -12.28 11.48 -10.58
N ARG A 282 -12.08 12.17 -11.71
CA ARG A 282 -10.75 12.62 -12.19
C ARG A 282 -10.07 13.57 -11.21
N HIS A 283 -10.81 14.51 -10.61
CA HIS A 283 -10.24 15.50 -9.69
C HIS A 283 -10.29 15.02 -8.24
N LYS A 284 -9.29 15.43 -7.46
CA LYS A 284 -9.24 15.21 -6.00
C LYS A 284 -10.11 16.26 -5.31
N PHE A 285 -10.73 15.89 -4.20
CA PHE A 285 -11.42 16.86 -3.33
C PHE A 285 -10.39 17.82 -2.73
N VAL A 286 -10.62 19.12 -2.89
CA VAL A 286 -9.83 20.19 -2.29
C VAL A 286 -10.75 20.96 -1.35
N PRO A 287 -10.41 21.09 -0.05
CA PRO A 287 -11.21 21.85 0.89
C PRO A 287 -11.27 23.32 0.47
N ALA A 288 -12.36 24.00 0.83
CA ALA A 288 -12.44 25.44 0.65
C ALA A 288 -11.43 26.13 1.59
N PRO A 289 -10.76 27.21 1.15
CA PRO A 289 -9.89 27.99 2.02
C PRO A 289 -10.69 28.53 3.21
N THR A 290 -10.08 28.50 4.39
CA THR A 290 -10.68 29.04 5.62
C THR A 290 -10.88 30.54 5.47
N GLN A 291 -12.14 30.98 5.51
CA GLN A 291 -12.48 32.39 5.46
C GLN A 291 -12.37 32.96 6.87
N VAL A 292 -11.39 33.84 7.09
CA VAL A 292 -11.14 34.50 8.37
C VAL A 292 -11.11 36.01 8.12
N LEU A 293 -11.70 36.77 9.03
CA LEU A 293 -11.62 38.23 9.04
C LEU A 293 -10.31 38.66 9.70
N LEU A 294 -9.63 39.65 9.12
CA LEU A 294 -8.43 40.23 9.73
C LEU A 294 -8.81 41.16 10.89
N SER A 295 -7.87 41.41 11.80
CA SER A 295 -8.07 42.31 12.95
C SER A 295 -8.54 43.71 12.53
N GLU A 296 -8.06 44.21 11.39
CA GLU A 296 -8.47 45.50 10.81
C GLU A 296 -9.94 45.51 10.33
N GLU A 297 -10.47 44.35 9.95
CA GLU A 297 -11.82 44.18 9.44
C GLU A 297 -12.84 43.82 10.54
N ILE A 298 -12.36 43.30 11.68
CA ILE A 298 -13.18 42.99 12.84
C ILE A 298 -13.52 44.31 13.56
N THR A 299 -14.64 44.90 13.19
CA THR A 299 -15.18 46.07 13.88
C THR A 299 -16.13 45.65 15.02
N GLY A 300 -16.18 46.41 16.11
CA GLY A 300 -17.12 46.18 17.21
C GLY A 300 -18.60 46.43 16.87
N SER A 301 -18.94 46.71 15.60
CA SER A 301 -20.31 46.98 15.16
C SER A 301 -20.77 45.99 14.10
N LEU A 302 -21.87 45.28 14.38
CA LEU A 302 -22.45 44.32 13.44
C LEU A 302 -22.87 44.95 12.11
N ARG A 303 -23.25 46.23 12.10
CA ARG A 303 -23.63 46.96 10.86
C ARG A 303 -22.45 47.20 9.92
N LYS A 304 -21.22 47.18 10.45
CA LYS A 304 -19.98 47.39 9.70
C LYS A 304 -19.30 46.06 9.32
N LEU A 305 -19.86 44.92 9.74
CA LEU A 305 -19.30 43.60 9.44
C LEU A 305 -19.41 43.32 7.93
N LYS A 306 -18.28 42.99 7.28
CA LYS A 306 -18.30 42.53 5.90
C LYS A 306 -19.03 41.19 5.80
N ALA A 307 -19.84 41.03 4.77
CA ALA A 307 -20.52 39.77 4.50
C ALA A 307 -19.49 38.71 4.09
N CYS A 308 -19.11 37.85 5.04
CA CYS A 308 -18.15 36.77 4.83
C CYS A 308 -18.88 35.43 4.88
N CYS A 309 -19.31 34.95 3.71
CA CYS A 309 -19.51 33.54 3.35
C CYS A 309 -20.33 33.46 2.06
N THR A 310 -19.78 32.84 1.01
CA THR A 310 -20.62 32.37 -0.08
C THR A 310 -21.23 31.02 0.34
N LEU A 311 -22.39 31.07 1.01
CA LEU A 311 -23.08 29.86 1.51
C LEU A 311 -23.27 28.79 0.43
N ALA A 312 -23.47 29.20 -0.82
CA ALA A 312 -23.56 28.30 -1.96
C ALA A 312 -22.26 27.49 -2.17
N THR A 313 -21.10 28.14 -2.06
CA THR A 313 -19.78 27.50 -2.23
C THR A 313 -19.50 26.51 -1.11
N ASP A 314 -19.81 26.88 0.13
CA ASP A 314 -19.65 25.99 1.29
C ASP A 314 -20.57 24.77 1.19
N ARG A 315 -21.84 24.97 0.81
CA ARG A 315 -22.77 23.86 0.55
C ARG A 315 -22.30 22.96 -0.58
N PHE A 316 -21.83 23.53 -1.69
CA PHE A 316 -21.29 22.77 -2.81
C PHE A 316 -20.08 21.92 -2.38
N LYS A 317 -19.14 22.51 -1.63
CA LYS A 317 -17.98 21.80 -1.07
C LYS A 317 -18.38 20.75 -0.03
N SER A 318 -19.45 20.98 0.72
CA SER A 318 -20.02 19.99 1.63
C SER A 318 -20.58 18.77 0.87
N LEU A 319 -21.24 18.98 -0.27
CA LEU A 319 -21.73 17.89 -1.13
C LEU A 319 -20.58 17.10 -1.75
N GLU A 320 -19.51 17.76 -2.19
CA GLU A 320 -18.28 17.10 -2.63
C GLU A 320 -17.64 16.29 -1.50
N LYS A 321 -17.53 16.86 -0.29
CA LYS A 321 -16.98 16.19 0.90
C LYS A 321 -17.79 14.95 1.31
N ARG A 322 -19.10 14.96 1.07
CA ARG A 322 -19.99 13.82 1.32
C ARG A 322 -19.97 12.78 0.19
N GLY A 323 -19.30 13.07 -0.93
CA GLY A 323 -19.29 12.19 -2.09
C GLY A 323 -20.63 12.13 -2.84
N LEU A 324 -21.53 13.10 -2.63
CA LEU A 324 -22.79 13.21 -3.38
C LEU A 324 -22.57 13.82 -4.77
N ILE A 325 -21.55 14.67 -4.88
CA ILE A 325 -21.15 15.31 -6.14
C ILE A 325 -19.65 15.03 -6.36
N PRO A 326 -19.22 14.64 -7.57
CA PRO A 326 -17.80 14.48 -7.87
C PRO A 326 -17.11 15.86 -7.97
N PRO A 327 -15.88 16.00 -7.44
CA PRO A 327 -15.09 17.21 -7.66
C PRO A 327 -14.85 17.46 -9.14
N SER A 328 -15.09 18.69 -9.59
CA SER A 328 -14.92 19.09 -11.00
C SER A 328 -14.04 20.33 -11.11
N ALA A 329 -13.19 20.38 -12.15
CA ALA A 329 -12.51 21.62 -12.52
C ALA A 329 -13.48 22.58 -13.23
N ASN A 330 -13.27 23.88 -13.01
CA ASN A 330 -14.04 24.92 -13.68
C ASN A 330 -13.56 25.02 -15.14
N LYS A 331 -14.32 24.46 -16.09
CA LYS A 331 -14.01 24.54 -17.52
C LYS A 331 -14.39 25.93 -18.04
N ARG A 332 -13.45 26.87 -18.01
CA ARG A 332 -13.60 28.13 -18.75
C ARG A 332 -13.58 27.80 -20.24
N ARG A 333 -14.70 28.01 -20.93
CA ARG A 333 -14.71 27.99 -22.41
C ARG A 333 -13.81 29.14 -22.85
N ARG A 334 -12.69 28.84 -23.52
CA ARG A 334 -11.90 29.87 -24.20
C ARG A 334 -12.83 30.49 -25.24
N ARG A 335 -13.17 31.77 -25.06
CA ARG A 335 -13.80 32.52 -26.14
C ARG A 335 -12.74 32.59 -27.24
N SER A 336 -13.06 32.07 -28.42
CA SER A 336 -12.28 32.36 -29.61
C SER A 336 -12.34 33.88 -29.80
N VAL A 337 -11.19 34.52 -29.68
CA VAL A 337 -11.01 35.94 -30.01
C VAL A 337 -11.06 36.09 -31.52
#